data_AF-A0AA36J8P0-F1
#
_entry.id   AF-A0AA36J8P0-F1
#
_cell.length_a   1.000
_cell.length_b   1.000
_cell.length_c   1.000
_cell.angle_alpha   90.00
_cell.angle_beta   90.00
_cell.angle_gamma   90.00
#
_symmetry.space_group_name_H-M   'P 1'
#
loop_
_entity.id
_entity.type
_entity.pdbx_description
1 polymer ?
#
loop_
_entity_poly.entity_id
_entity_poly.type
_entity_poly.pdbx_seq_one_letter_code
_entity_poly.pdbx_strand_id
1 'polypeptide(L)'
;MGKVITWTSMLNACATAKPRRAKAAERVFRQMLVSGCQPNKVTLQALGRSMGFPKSRALLVELNLKDPGWGFLGQLCQICPHNQQAVFRPQLQRRQCEECAAGQSFVDLGDDQGGCFLMCPEGHFDNSSCVACPAGTFRSEAQSSDRCLPCPGGSFSQGAAARCEQCPRGTSTGPQRHGCASCTPGFFSDSVGGTSCAACPAGSFSNSSGATKCQKCPPGTVAQLSGTSACAACTPGSYSPRDTLRCEQCPVGKYQYLARQTKCFEDSLGERSFEEGAVQPSNAKQFFLRQKAPGRPVVMERCTANPEACLELERCAEGHAGRQCFACLPGFVNTGSCSKCPARFYGIFFAALYFVFYLLVIHLLVMMADLTNKKDCHLILMKILLNHCIAMSP
;
A
#
# COMPACT_ATOMS: atom_id res chain seq x y z
N MET A 1 -11.90 -15.03 46.57
CA MET A 1 -11.27 -16.30 47.01
C MET A 1 -12.37 -17.30 47.35
N GLY A 2 -12.86 -18.05 46.36
CA GLY A 2 -13.84 -19.12 46.59
C GLY A 2 -13.12 -20.37 47.07
N LYS A 3 -13.43 -20.87 48.27
CA LYS A 3 -12.88 -22.13 48.76
C LYS A 3 -13.46 -23.27 47.91
N VAL A 4 -12.62 -23.89 47.10
CA VAL A 4 -12.94 -25.18 46.45
C VAL A 4 -13.15 -26.20 47.57
N ILE A 5 -14.38 -26.68 47.71
CA ILE A 5 -14.74 -27.73 48.67
C ILE A 5 -14.29 -29.06 48.05
N THR A 6 -13.16 -29.59 48.50
CA THR A 6 -12.68 -30.92 48.09
C THR A 6 -13.51 -32.02 48.76
N TRP A 7 -13.65 -33.18 48.14
CA TRP A 7 -14.43 -34.32 48.68
C TRP A 7 -14.00 -34.73 50.10
N THR A 8 -12.72 -34.62 50.40
CA THR A 8 -12.13 -34.79 51.73
C THR A 8 -12.69 -33.81 52.75
N SER A 9 -12.94 -32.56 52.36
CA SER A 9 -13.55 -31.54 53.24
C SER A 9 -15.03 -31.82 53.52
N MET A 10 -15.80 -32.35 52.56
CA MET A 10 -17.19 -32.73 52.75
C MET A 10 -17.32 -33.94 53.70
N LEU A 11 -16.49 -34.97 53.52
CA LEU A 11 -16.50 -36.18 54.36
C LEU A 11 -16.05 -35.90 55.80
N ASN A 12 -15.04 -35.03 55.97
CA ASN A 12 -14.62 -34.58 57.30
C ASN A 12 -15.73 -33.77 58.01
N ALA A 13 -16.45 -32.92 57.28
CA ALA A 13 -17.60 -32.19 57.83
C ALA A 13 -18.77 -33.12 58.22
N CYS A 14 -18.96 -34.22 57.50
CA CYS A 14 -19.97 -35.24 57.83
C CYS A 14 -19.57 -36.10 59.03
N ALA A 15 -18.27 -36.39 59.22
CA ALA A 15 -17.76 -37.16 60.36
C ALA A 15 -18.01 -36.47 61.72
N THR A 16 -18.06 -35.13 61.72
CA THR A 16 -18.32 -34.32 62.91
C THR A 16 -19.80 -33.99 63.13
N ALA A 17 -20.71 -34.49 62.28
CA ALA A 17 -22.12 -34.09 62.28
C ALA A 17 -23.09 -35.17 62.80
N LYS A 18 -24.30 -34.74 63.23
CA LYS A 18 -25.38 -35.61 63.75
C LYS A 18 -25.66 -36.83 62.85
N PRO A 19 -26.05 -38.00 63.40
CA PRO A 19 -26.09 -39.30 62.71
C PRO A 19 -26.96 -39.36 61.43
N ARG A 20 -27.93 -38.46 61.26
CA ARG A 20 -28.73 -38.36 60.03
C ARG A 20 -27.93 -37.87 58.82
N ARG A 21 -26.92 -37.01 59.02
CA ARG A 21 -26.08 -36.48 57.93
C ARG A 21 -25.07 -37.50 57.42
N ALA A 22 -24.57 -38.39 58.30
CA ALA A 22 -23.72 -39.51 57.90
C ALA A 22 -24.44 -40.50 56.97
N LYS A 23 -25.71 -40.85 57.28
CA LYS A 23 -26.53 -41.72 56.40
C LYS A 23 -26.85 -41.09 55.04
N ALA A 24 -27.04 -39.77 55.00
CA ALA A 24 -27.26 -39.05 53.74
C ALA A 24 -25.98 -39.06 52.88
N ALA A 25 -24.82 -38.84 53.48
CA ALA A 25 -23.54 -38.93 52.80
C ALA A 25 -23.26 -40.36 52.30
N GLU A 26 -23.57 -41.39 53.09
CA GLU A 26 -23.46 -42.80 52.67
C GLU A 26 -24.33 -43.12 51.45
N ARG A 27 -25.57 -42.60 51.41
CA ARG A 27 -26.48 -42.83 50.28
C ARG A 27 -25.98 -42.16 48.99
N VAL A 28 -25.52 -40.91 49.08
CA VAL A 28 -24.93 -40.19 47.95
C VAL A 28 -23.67 -40.90 47.46
N PHE A 29 -22.83 -41.39 48.38
CA PHE A 29 -21.64 -42.16 48.04
C PHE A 29 -21.98 -43.51 47.36
N ARG A 30 -22.99 -44.23 47.83
CA ARG A 30 -23.49 -45.45 47.17
C ARG A 30 -24.03 -45.14 45.77
N GLN A 31 -24.76 -44.04 45.58
CA GLN A 31 -25.21 -43.61 44.25
C GLN A 31 -24.04 -43.25 43.33
N MET A 32 -22.97 -42.63 43.85
CA MET A 32 -21.76 -42.33 43.08
C MET A 32 -20.99 -43.57 42.63
N LEU A 33 -20.95 -44.61 43.48
CA LEU A 33 -20.35 -45.91 43.11
C LEU A 33 -21.18 -46.61 42.02
N VAL A 34 -22.51 -46.51 42.10
CA VAL A 34 -23.41 -47.02 41.06
C VAL A 34 -23.26 -46.25 39.74
N SER A 35 -22.91 -44.97 39.78
CA SER A 35 -22.62 -44.16 38.58
C SER A 35 -21.18 -44.27 38.06
N GLY A 36 -20.35 -45.16 38.63
CA GLY A 36 -19.04 -45.50 38.06
C GLY A 36 -17.88 -44.56 38.44
N CYS A 37 -18.02 -43.70 39.45
CA CYS A 37 -16.89 -42.90 39.94
C CYS A 37 -16.07 -43.69 40.98
N GLN A 38 -14.78 -43.93 40.70
CA GLN A 38 -13.89 -44.58 41.68
C GLN A 38 -13.39 -43.58 42.75
N PRO A 39 -13.63 -43.83 44.04
CA PRO A 39 -13.05 -43.01 45.10
C PRO A 39 -11.55 -43.31 45.26
N ASN A 40 -10.72 -42.26 45.27
CA ASN A 40 -9.29 -42.43 45.54
C ASN A 40 -9.02 -42.92 46.99
N LYS A 41 -7.79 -43.36 47.25
CA LYS A 41 -7.35 -43.94 48.54
C LYS A 41 -7.62 -43.00 49.73
N VAL A 42 -7.54 -41.69 49.53
CA VAL A 42 -7.79 -40.68 50.56
C VAL A 42 -9.29 -40.60 50.89
N THR A 43 -10.15 -40.65 49.87
CA THR A 43 -11.61 -40.67 50.01
C THR A 43 -12.09 -41.92 50.76
N LEU A 44 -11.50 -43.08 50.48
CA LEU A 44 -11.80 -44.34 51.19
C LEU A 44 -11.39 -44.29 52.67
N GLN A 45 -10.23 -43.71 52.98
CA GLN A 45 -9.78 -43.55 54.37
C GLN A 45 -10.64 -42.54 55.15
N ALA A 46 -11.08 -41.46 54.52
CA ALA A 46 -11.99 -40.48 55.11
C ALA A 46 -13.37 -41.08 55.41
N LEU A 47 -13.90 -41.91 54.49
CA LEU A 47 -15.16 -42.64 54.67
C LEU A 47 -15.07 -43.64 55.84
N GLY A 48 -13.98 -44.40 55.93
CA GLY A 48 -13.76 -45.37 57.01
C GLY A 48 -13.68 -44.71 58.40
N ARG A 49 -13.08 -43.52 58.49
CA ARG A 49 -13.04 -42.72 59.73
C ARG A 49 -14.41 -42.14 60.09
N SER A 50 -15.19 -41.72 59.10
CA SER A 50 -16.51 -41.09 59.31
C SER A 50 -17.59 -42.08 59.77
N MET A 51 -17.53 -43.35 59.35
CA MET A 51 -18.56 -44.36 59.66
C MET A 51 -18.27 -45.22 60.90
N GLY A 52 -17.10 -45.06 61.52
CA GLY A 52 -16.66 -45.85 62.66
C GLY A 52 -16.13 -47.24 62.26
N PHE A 53 -15.03 -47.66 62.91
CA PHE A 53 -14.27 -48.87 62.61
C PHE A 53 -15.10 -50.16 62.39
N PRO A 54 -16.13 -50.49 63.19
CA PRO A 54 -16.86 -51.74 63.00
C PRO A 54 -17.78 -51.74 61.78
N LYS A 55 -18.40 -50.59 61.43
CA LYS A 55 -19.24 -50.47 60.22
C LYS A 55 -18.41 -50.33 58.95
N SER A 56 -17.20 -49.74 59.03
CA SER A 56 -16.28 -49.70 57.89
C SER A 56 -15.89 -51.09 57.40
N ARG A 57 -15.63 -52.04 58.32
CA ARG A 57 -15.36 -53.44 57.99
C ARG A 57 -16.58 -54.13 57.41
N ALA A 58 -17.76 -53.96 58.01
CA ALA A 58 -19.00 -54.54 57.49
C ALA A 58 -19.36 -54.00 56.10
N LEU A 59 -19.11 -52.72 55.83
CA LEU A 59 -19.35 -52.11 54.52
C LEU A 59 -18.28 -52.50 53.50
N LEU A 60 -17.02 -52.66 53.91
CA LEU A 60 -15.95 -53.24 53.09
C LEU A 60 -16.19 -54.73 52.78
N VAL A 61 -16.87 -55.45 53.68
CA VAL A 61 -17.30 -56.84 53.53
C VAL A 61 -18.58 -56.95 52.68
N GLU A 62 -19.58 -56.07 52.85
CA GLU A 62 -20.74 -55.95 51.97
C GLU A 62 -20.34 -55.51 50.55
N LEU A 63 -19.36 -54.59 50.45
CA LEU A 63 -18.74 -54.21 49.18
C LEU A 63 -17.77 -55.28 48.68
N ASN A 64 -17.52 -56.35 49.44
CA ASN A 64 -16.77 -57.55 49.11
C ASN A 64 -15.30 -57.35 48.69
N LEU A 65 -14.54 -56.42 49.31
CA LEU A 65 -13.14 -56.09 48.94
C LEU A 65 -12.07 -57.14 49.29
N LYS A 66 -12.44 -58.42 49.50
CA LYS A 66 -11.52 -59.47 49.96
C LYS A 66 -11.59 -60.85 49.31
N ASP A 67 -12.49 -61.12 48.37
CA ASP A 67 -12.42 -62.32 47.54
C ASP A 67 -11.69 -62.03 46.21
N PRO A 68 -10.94 -62.99 45.63
CA PRO A 68 -10.37 -62.87 44.28
C PRO A 68 -11.45 -62.76 43.17
N GLY A 69 -12.72 -62.72 43.54
CA GLY A 69 -13.90 -62.54 42.69
C GLY A 69 -14.32 -61.09 42.41
N TRP A 70 -13.40 -60.11 42.42
CA TRP A 70 -13.64 -58.77 41.83
C TRP A 70 -13.72 -58.77 40.30
N GLY A 71 -13.75 -59.93 39.67
CA GLY A 71 -13.84 -60.09 38.22
C GLY A 71 -15.13 -59.55 37.58
N PHE A 72 -16.17 -59.22 38.36
CA PHE A 72 -17.47 -58.80 37.81
C PHE A 72 -17.84 -57.32 38.04
N LEU A 73 -17.26 -56.64 39.04
CA LEU A 73 -17.45 -55.19 39.25
C LEU A 73 -16.21 -54.35 38.90
N GLY A 74 -15.07 -55.00 38.57
CA GLY A 74 -13.97 -54.37 37.83
C GLY A 74 -14.31 -54.02 36.38
N GLN A 75 -15.50 -54.40 35.88
CA GLN A 75 -15.94 -54.16 34.50
C GLN A 75 -16.61 -52.80 34.25
N LEU A 76 -16.82 -51.96 35.28
CA LEU A 76 -17.38 -50.62 35.08
C LEU A 76 -16.34 -49.49 35.08
N CYS A 77 -15.14 -49.75 35.59
CA CYS A 77 -13.96 -48.89 35.38
C CYS A 77 -12.80 -49.77 34.94
N GLN A 78 -12.85 -50.20 33.69
CA GLN A 78 -11.68 -50.71 33.02
C GLN A 78 -10.74 -49.50 32.85
N ILE A 79 -9.71 -49.39 33.70
CA ILE A 79 -8.59 -48.47 33.42
C ILE A 79 -7.94 -49.04 32.18
N CYS A 80 -8.13 -48.37 31.06
CA CYS A 80 -7.59 -48.86 29.81
C CYS A 80 -6.06 -48.77 29.85
N PRO A 81 -5.34 -49.81 29.40
CA PRO A 81 -3.89 -49.76 29.30
C PRO A 81 -3.42 -48.61 28.38
N HIS A 82 -2.13 -48.29 28.40
CA HIS A 82 -1.57 -47.16 27.65
C HIS A 82 -2.05 -47.15 26.18
N ASN A 83 -2.48 -45.98 25.71
CA ASN A 83 -2.97 -45.74 24.34
C ASN A 83 -4.35 -46.36 23.99
N GLN A 84 -5.24 -46.51 24.98
CA GLN A 84 -6.60 -47.02 24.79
C GLN A 84 -7.64 -46.12 25.48
N GLN A 85 -8.82 -45.94 24.89
CA GLN A 85 -9.94 -45.18 25.46
C GLN A 85 -11.14 -46.06 25.84
N ALA A 86 -11.88 -45.67 26.88
CA ALA A 86 -13.04 -46.43 27.37
C ALA A 86 -14.33 -46.03 26.64
N VAL A 87 -14.79 -46.85 25.69
CA VAL A 87 -16.00 -46.60 24.89
C VAL A 87 -17.20 -47.37 25.46
N PHE A 88 -18.34 -46.69 25.67
CA PHE A 88 -19.56 -47.35 26.15
C PHE A 88 -20.25 -48.10 25.01
N ARG A 89 -20.41 -49.43 25.14
CA ARG A 89 -21.11 -50.27 24.15
C ARG A 89 -22.53 -50.58 24.66
N PRO A 90 -23.59 -49.98 24.09
CA PRO A 90 -24.96 -50.14 24.58
C PRO A 90 -25.45 -51.59 24.57
N GLN A 91 -25.00 -52.36 23.56
CA GLN A 91 -25.32 -53.77 23.37
C GLN A 91 -24.76 -54.68 24.49
N LEU A 92 -23.71 -54.24 25.17
CA LEU A 92 -23.01 -55.01 26.20
C LEU A 92 -23.20 -54.40 27.60
N GLN A 93 -23.91 -53.28 27.70
CA GLN A 93 -24.09 -52.48 28.93
C GLN A 93 -22.80 -52.24 29.73
N ARG A 94 -21.64 -52.20 29.06
CA ARG A 94 -20.32 -52.02 29.70
C ARG A 94 -19.44 -51.09 28.88
N ARG A 95 -18.49 -50.42 29.56
CA ARG A 95 -17.39 -49.72 28.89
C ARG A 95 -16.34 -50.75 28.50
N GLN A 96 -15.85 -50.68 27.26
CA GLN A 96 -14.80 -51.54 26.75
C GLN A 96 -13.64 -50.66 26.28
N CYS A 97 -12.42 -51.11 26.56
CA CYS A 97 -11.23 -50.43 26.06
C CYS A 97 -11.06 -50.69 24.57
N GLU A 98 -10.96 -49.61 23.82
CA GLU A 98 -10.63 -49.61 22.41
C GLU A 98 -9.26 -48.96 22.22
N GLU A 99 -8.41 -49.58 21.42
CA GLU A 99 -7.15 -48.97 21.01
C GLU A 99 -7.41 -47.69 20.23
N CYS A 100 -6.59 -46.67 20.50
CA CYS A 100 -6.60 -45.47 19.69
C CYS A 100 -6.35 -45.83 18.23
N ALA A 101 -7.15 -45.26 17.32
CA ALA A 101 -6.99 -45.52 15.89
C ALA A 101 -5.60 -45.06 15.41
N ALA A 102 -5.13 -45.59 14.27
CA ALA A 102 -3.82 -45.24 13.73
C ALA A 102 -3.64 -43.70 13.62
N GLY A 103 -2.57 -43.17 14.24
CA GLY A 103 -2.29 -41.72 14.29
C GLY A 103 -2.89 -40.96 15.48
N GLN A 104 -3.69 -41.63 16.32
CA GLN A 104 -4.23 -41.07 17.56
C GLN A 104 -3.38 -41.48 18.77
N SER A 105 -3.27 -40.57 19.73
CA SER A 105 -2.61 -40.80 21.02
C SER A 105 -3.59 -40.56 22.15
N PHE A 106 -3.58 -41.43 23.16
CA PHE A 106 -4.37 -41.21 24.37
C PHE A 106 -3.78 -40.07 25.19
N VAL A 107 -4.58 -39.03 25.45
CA VAL A 107 -4.21 -37.90 26.32
C VAL A 107 -5.05 -37.95 27.58
N ASP A 108 -4.39 -38.05 28.74
CA ASP A 108 -5.03 -38.00 30.04
C ASP A 108 -5.18 -36.54 30.50
N LEU A 109 -6.42 -36.04 30.50
CA LEU A 109 -6.77 -34.67 30.92
C LEU A 109 -7.22 -34.60 32.39
N GLY A 110 -7.13 -35.69 33.16
CA GLY A 110 -7.35 -35.69 34.61
C GLY A 110 -8.80 -35.67 35.09
N ASP A 111 -9.78 -35.85 34.19
CA ASP A 111 -11.22 -36.04 34.44
C ASP A 111 -11.80 -36.99 33.35
N ASP A 112 -13.11 -37.26 33.33
CA ASP A 112 -13.83 -38.05 32.29
C ASP A 112 -13.66 -37.54 30.82
N GLN A 113 -12.79 -36.54 30.60
CA GLN A 113 -12.45 -35.93 29.31
C GLN A 113 -11.19 -36.52 28.67
N GLY A 114 -10.50 -37.47 29.32
CA GLY A 114 -9.39 -38.22 28.71
C GLY A 114 -9.87 -39.12 27.58
N GLY A 115 -9.16 -39.12 26.45
CA GLY A 115 -9.58 -39.84 25.24
C GLY A 115 -8.48 -39.96 24.20
N CYS A 116 -8.75 -40.67 23.10
CA CYS A 116 -7.85 -40.75 21.96
C CYS A 116 -8.02 -39.52 21.06
N PHE A 117 -6.97 -38.70 20.97
CA PHE A 117 -6.95 -37.51 20.11
C PHE A 117 -6.02 -37.72 18.92
N LEU A 118 -6.44 -37.25 17.74
CA LEU A 118 -5.56 -37.19 16.58
C LEU A 118 -4.54 -36.06 16.82
N MET A 119 -3.27 -36.41 16.98
CA MET A 119 -2.22 -35.39 17.04
C MET A 119 -1.89 -34.99 15.61
N CYS A 120 -2.36 -33.82 15.19
CA CYS A 120 -2.07 -33.35 13.86
C CYS A 120 -0.61 -32.94 13.72
N PRO A 121 0.04 -33.27 12.59
CA PRO A 121 1.38 -32.79 12.30
C PRO A 121 1.38 -31.25 12.19
N GLU A 122 2.56 -30.66 12.25
CA GLU A 122 2.73 -29.21 12.12
C GLU A 122 2.00 -28.65 10.87
N GLY A 123 1.48 -27.43 11.00
CA GLY A 123 0.71 -26.79 9.94
C GLY A 123 -0.69 -27.33 9.68
N HIS A 124 -1.20 -28.28 10.49
CA HIS A 124 -2.58 -28.79 10.40
C HIS A 124 -3.33 -28.54 11.70
N PHE A 125 -4.63 -28.26 11.64
CA PHE A 125 -5.52 -28.02 12.78
C PHE A 125 -6.74 -28.96 12.74
N ASP A 126 -7.57 -28.97 13.79
CA ASP A 126 -8.69 -29.91 14.00
C ASP A 126 -8.29 -31.36 14.38
N ASN A 127 -8.56 -31.73 15.64
CA ASN A 127 -8.23 -33.02 16.28
C ASN A 127 -9.05 -34.21 15.76
N SER A 128 -9.94 -33.99 14.78
CA SER A 128 -10.77 -35.05 14.17
C SER A 128 -10.42 -35.33 12.71
N SER A 129 -9.95 -34.33 11.96
CA SER A 129 -9.73 -34.46 10.51
C SER A 129 -8.41 -33.88 9.99
N CYS A 130 -7.56 -33.31 10.86
CA CYS A 130 -6.28 -32.68 10.53
C CYS A 130 -6.31 -31.89 9.22
N VAL A 131 -7.05 -30.80 9.23
CA VAL A 131 -7.18 -29.88 8.11
C VAL A 131 -5.92 -29.02 8.01
N ALA A 132 -5.37 -28.87 6.81
CA ALA A 132 -4.25 -27.98 6.58
C ALA A 132 -4.60 -26.53 6.95
N CYS A 133 -3.68 -25.84 7.63
CA CYS A 133 -3.83 -24.41 7.90
C CYS A 133 -3.91 -23.63 6.59
N PRO A 134 -4.86 -22.68 6.46
CA PRO A 134 -4.94 -21.85 5.26
C PRO A 134 -3.72 -20.93 5.13
N ALA A 135 -3.48 -20.43 3.93
CA ALA A 135 -2.42 -19.46 3.66
C ALA A 135 -2.50 -18.24 4.60
N GLY A 136 -1.35 -17.66 4.93
CA GLY A 136 -1.24 -16.56 5.91
C GLY A 136 -1.37 -17.00 7.37
N THR A 137 -1.55 -18.30 7.64
CA THR A 137 -1.57 -18.86 8.99
C THR A 137 -0.55 -20.00 9.16
N PHE A 138 -0.24 -20.32 10.41
CA PHE A 138 0.69 -21.39 10.79
C PHE A 138 0.24 -22.08 12.08
N ARG A 139 0.74 -23.29 12.33
CA ARG A 139 0.61 -24.00 13.61
C ARG A 139 1.91 -24.75 13.89
N SER A 140 2.52 -24.47 15.05
CA SER A 140 3.70 -25.19 15.55
C SER A 140 3.31 -26.18 16.64
N GLU A 141 4.09 -27.25 16.80
CA GLU A 141 3.89 -28.24 17.88
C GLU A 141 4.01 -27.63 19.29
N ALA A 142 4.80 -26.57 19.43
CA ALA A 142 5.01 -25.88 20.71
C ALA A 142 3.78 -25.08 21.20
N GLN A 143 2.76 -24.92 20.36
CA GLN A 143 1.56 -24.15 20.68
C GLN A 143 0.35 -25.09 20.76
N SER A 144 -0.20 -25.29 21.97
CA SER A 144 -1.37 -26.13 22.26
C SER A 144 -2.70 -25.52 21.76
N SER A 145 -2.68 -24.92 20.57
CA SER A 145 -3.82 -24.24 19.96
C SER A 145 -4.47 -25.18 18.93
N ASP A 146 -5.75 -25.48 19.09
CA ASP A 146 -6.58 -26.24 18.11
C ASP A 146 -6.94 -25.42 16.86
N ARG A 147 -6.34 -24.23 16.70
CA ARG A 147 -6.57 -23.29 15.60
C ARG A 147 -5.25 -22.76 15.04
N CYS A 148 -5.25 -22.48 13.74
CA CYS A 148 -4.15 -21.83 13.06
C CYS A 148 -4.02 -20.37 13.51
N LEU A 149 -2.79 -19.94 13.75
CA LEU A 149 -2.47 -18.57 14.15
C LEU A 149 -2.04 -17.77 12.93
N PRO A 150 -2.42 -16.48 12.83
CA PRO A 150 -1.99 -15.64 11.72
C PRO A 150 -0.48 -15.39 11.78
N CYS A 151 0.16 -15.34 10.62
CA CYS A 151 1.57 -14.99 10.53
C CYS A 151 1.83 -13.58 11.09
N PRO A 152 2.94 -13.35 11.81
CA PRO A 152 3.33 -12.03 12.27
C PRO A 152 3.63 -11.10 11.07
N GLY A 153 3.64 -9.78 11.33
CA GLY A 153 3.95 -8.77 10.31
C GLY A 153 5.30 -9.06 9.65
N GLY A 154 5.38 -8.96 8.33
CA GLY A 154 6.62 -9.23 7.61
C GLY A 154 6.87 -10.71 7.28
N SER A 155 5.99 -11.61 7.73
CA SER A 155 6.04 -13.02 7.37
C SER A 155 4.80 -13.50 6.61
N PHE A 156 4.97 -14.52 5.77
CA PHE A 156 3.93 -15.12 4.96
C PHE A 156 3.94 -16.66 5.08
N SER A 157 2.87 -17.28 4.61
CA SER A 157 2.70 -18.73 4.53
C SER A 157 1.80 -19.06 3.34
N GLN A 158 2.15 -20.09 2.56
CA GLN A 158 1.33 -20.57 1.45
C GLN A 158 0.26 -21.60 1.90
N GLY A 159 0.17 -21.88 3.20
CA GLY A 159 -0.72 -22.89 3.77
C GLY A 159 0.04 -24.13 4.25
N ALA A 160 -0.60 -24.96 5.07
CA ALA A 160 -0.02 -26.15 5.70
C ALA A 160 1.33 -25.89 6.41
N ALA A 161 1.55 -24.68 6.91
CA ALA A 161 2.88 -24.26 7.36
C ALA A 161 3.07 -24.43 8.88
N ALA A 162 4.20 -25.02 9.27
CA ALA A 162 4.66 -25.10 10.65
C ALA A 162 5.11 -23.75 11.22
N ARG A 163 5.63 -22.89 10.35
CA ARG A 163 6.18 -21.57 10.66
C ARG A 163 5.98 -20.64 9.48
N CYS A 164 5.98 -19.34 9.75
CA CYS A 164 5.90 -18.34 8.70
C CYS A 164 7.29 -17.99 8.18
N GLU A 165 7.40 -17.84 6.87
CA GLU A 165 8.62 -17.40 6.19
C GLU A 165 8.69 -15.88 6.18
N GLN A 166 9.87 -15.30 6.40
CA GLN A 166 10.04 -13.85 6.35
C GLN A 166 10.13 -13.36 4.91
N CYS A 167 9.53 -12.20 4.62
CA CYS A 167 9.65 -11.60 3.31
C CYS A 167 11.09 -11.16 3.03
N PRO A 168 11.65 -11.50 1.86
CA PRO A 168 12.98 -11.05 1.48
C PRO A 168 13.01 -9.53 1.31
N ARG A 169 14.23 -8.95 1.35
CA ARG A 169 14.42 -7.53 1.05
C ARG A 169 13.82 -7.16 -0.30
N GLY A 170 13.34 -5.93 -0.40
CA GLY A 170 12.65 -5.42 -1.58
C GLY A 170 11.20 -5.87 -1.69
N THR A 171 10.70 -6.64 -0.72
CA THR A 171 9.31 -7.09 -0.69
C THR A 171 8.66 -6.76 0.65
N SER A 172 7.33 -6.77 0.68
CA SER A 172 6.52 -6.60 1.88
C SER A 172 5.34 -7.57 1.90
N THR A 173 4.90 -7.97 3.10
CA THR A 173 3.69 -8.79 3.25
C THR A 173 2.43 -8.06 2.80
N GLY A 174 1.62 -8.69 1.95
CA GLY A 174 0.28 -8.20 1.64
C GLY A 174 -0.71 -8.36 2.83
N PRO A 175 -1.91 -7.76 2.76
CA PRO A 175 -2.89 -7.77 3.85
C PRO A 175 -3.31 -9.19 4.29
N GLN A 176 -3.33 -10.14 3.35
CA GLN A 176 -3.68 -11.54 3.62
C GLN A 176 -2.47 -12.43 3.95
N ARG A 177 -1.23 -11.94 3.83
CA ARG A 177 0.01 -12.68 4.20
C ARG A 177 0.19 -14.03 3.47
N HIS A 178 -0.45 -14.20 2.31
CA HIS A 178 -0.27 -15.39 1.46
C HIS A 178 1.10 -15.41 0.76
N GLY A 179 1.74 -14.25 0.65
CA GLY A 179 3.00 -14.05 -0.04
C GLY A 179 3.56 -12.65 0.17
N CYS A 180 4.73 -12.42 -0.41
CA CYS A 180 5.39 -11.13 -0.41
C CYS A 180 5.19 -10.44 -1.76
N ALA A 181 4.78 -9.18 -1.71
CA ALA A 181 4.69 -8.33 -2.88
C ALA A 181 5.95 -7.49 -3.01
N SER A 182 6.51 -7.40 -4.22
CA SER A 182 7.64 -6.52 -4.50
C SER A 182 7.26 -5.06 -4.28
N CYS A 183 8.17 -4.28 -3.70
CA CYS A 183 8.01 -2.85 -3.57
C CYS A 183 7.87 -2.21 -4.95
N THR A 184 6.86 -1.36 -5.12
CA THR A 184 6.64 -0.63 -6.36
C THR A 184 7.71 0.44 -6.59
N PRO A 185 7.93 0.90 -7.83
CA PRO A 185 8.83 2.01 -8.10
C PRO A 185 8.52 3.23 -7.21
N GLY A 186 9.56 3.86 -6.71
CA GLY A 186 9.49 4.91 -5.68
C GLY A 186 9.55 4.40 -4.25
N PHE A 187 9.40 3.09 -4.02
CA PHE A 187 9.46 2.48 -2.70
C PHE A 187 10.59 1.45 -2.62
N PHE A 188 11.05 1.17 -1.40
CA PHE A 188 12.09 0.18 -1.12
C PHE A 188 11.84 -0.55 0.21
N SER A 189 12.50 -1.69 0.39
CA SER A 189 12.51 -2.44 1.65
C SER A 189 13.92 -2.99 1.86
N ASP A 190 14.63 -2.46 2.86
CA ASP A 190 16.03 -2.80 3.16
C ASP A 190 16.17 -3.93 4.20
N SER A 191 15.07 -4.30 4.85
CA SER A 191 15.01 -5.30 5.90
C SER A 191 14.34 -6.58 5.41
N VAL A 192 14.82 -7.71 5.95
CA VAL A 192 14.11 -8.98 5.84
C VAL A 192 12.95 -8.93 6.84
N GLY A 193 11.78 -9.41 6.43
CA GLY A 193 10.58 -9.30 7.24
C GLY A 193 9.89 -7.93 7.13
N GLY A 194 10.02 -7.24 6.00
CA GLY A 194 9.35 -5.96 5.78
C GLY A 194 7.82 -6.09 5.83
N THR A 195 7.17 -5.34 6.72
CA THR A 195 5.71 -5.25 6.78
C THR A 195 5.12 -4.35 5.70
N SER A 196 5.89 -3.34 5.29
CA SER A 196 5.54 -2.37 4.26
C SER A 196 6.81 -1.91 3.55
N CYS A 197 6.64 -1.39 2.33
CA CYS A 197 7.71 -0.73 1.61
C CYS A 197 7.80 0.74 2.03
N ALA A 198 8.99 1.20 2.39
CA ALA A 198 9.25 2.59 2.71
C ALA A 198 9.35 3.43 1.43
N ALA A 199 8.80 4.64 1.44
CA ALA A 199 8.97 5.57 0.33
C ALA A 199 10.44 6.01 0.25
N CYS A 200 10.98 6.13 -0.97
CA CYS A 200 12.30 6.73 -1.15
C CYS A 200 12.30 8.16 -0.61
N PRO A 201 13.29 8.54 0.22
CA PRO A 201 13.37 9.89 0.76
C PRO A 201 13.60 10.90 -0.37
N ALA A 202 13.20 12.15 -0.15
CA ALA A 202 13.48 13.23 -1.09
C ALA A 202 14.98 13.30 -1.43
N GLY A 203 15.29 13.62 -2.69
CA GLY A 203 16.64 13.55 -3.26
C GLY A 203 17.06 12.15 -3.73
N SER A 204 16.22 11.12 -3.53
CA SER A 204 16.45 9.76 -4.01
C SER A 204 15.23 9.19 -4.72
N PHE A 205 15.45 8.22 -5.59
CA PHE A 205 14.43 7.55 -6.39
C PHE A 205 14.66 6.04 -6.44
N SER A 206 13.63 5.31 -6.89
CA SER A 206 13.72 3.88 -7.22
C SER A 206 12.92 3.60 -8.48
N ASN A 207 13.57 3.20 -9.56
CA ASN A 207 12.92 2.94 -10.84
C ASN A 207 12.50 1.47 -11.05
N SER A 208 12.99 0.55 -10.21
CA SER A 208 12.75 -0.89 -10.32
C SER A 208 11.77 -1.37 -9.26
N SER A 209 10.93 -2.34 -9.61
CA SER A 209 10.21 -3.13 -8.60
C SER A 209 11.20 -3.96 -7.77
N GLY A 210 10.86 -4.19 -6.50
CA GLY A 210 11.71 -5.01 -5.64
C GLY A 210 12.94 -4.29 -5.10
N ALA A 211 12.97 -2.95 -5.11
CA ALA A 211 14.16 -2.21 -4.70
C ALA A 211 14.48 -2.41 -3.21
N THR A 212 15.75 -2.71 -2.93
CA THR A 212 16.27 -2.89 -1.57
C THR A 212 16.87 -1.62 -1.00
N LYS A 213 17.12 -0.62 -1.86
CA LYS A 213 17.66 0.70 -1.51
C LYS A 213 17.23 1.72 -2.54
N CYS A 214 17.16 2.98 -2.14
CA CYS A 214 16.96 4.09 -3.07
C CYS A 214 18.28 4.55 -3.66
N GLN A 215 18.22 5.03 -4.90
CA GLN A 215 19.34 5.62 -5.61
C GLN A 215 19.25 7.15 -5.48
N LYS A 216 20.36 7.82 -5.16
CA LYS A 216 20.38 9.29 -5.17
C LYS A 216 20.15 9.83 -6.57
N CYS A 217 19.49 10.97 -6.69
CA CYS A 217 19.35 11.64 -7.97
C CYS A 217 20.71 12.04 -8.54
N PRO A 218 20.97 11.77 -9.83
CA PRO A 218 22.20 12.23 -10.46
C PRO A 218 22.23 13.77 -10.50
N PRO A 219 23.43 14.38 -10.55
CA PRO A 219 23.57 15.83 -10.66
C PRO A 219 22.77 16.41 -11.83
N GLY A 220 22.19 17.61 -11.65
CA GLY A 220 21.30 18.25 -12.61
C GLY A 220 19.87 17.68 -12.63
N THR A 221 19.55 16.75 -11.72
CA THR A 221 18.19 16.24 -11.52
C THR A 221 17.83 16.23 -10.05
N VAL A 222 16.54 16.35 -9.74
CA VAL A 222 16.04 16.43 -8.37
C VAL A 222 14.83 15.53 -8.17
N ALA A 223 14.67 15.05 -6.94
CA ALA A 223 13.48 14.35 -6.48
C ALA A 223 12.91 15.13 -5.29
N GLN A 224 12.04 16.09 -5.57
CA GLN A 224 11.51 16.96 -4.51
C GLN A 224 10.58 16.21 -3.54
N LEU A 225 9.87 15.20 -4.05
CA LEU A 225 8.90 14.42 -3.29
C LEU A 225 9.50 13.07 -2.89
N SER A 226 9.13 12.60 -1.70
CA SER A 226 9.34 11.21 -1.32
C SER A 226 8.50 10.27 -2.17
N GLY A 227 8.95 9.03 -2.37
CA GLY A 227 8.19 8.04 -3.14
C GLY A 227 8.33 8.21 -4.66
N THR A 228 9.34 8.95 -5.12
CA THR A 228 9.53 9.22 -6.55
C THR A 228 10.21 8.06 -7.27
N SER A 229 9.66 7.67 -8.41
CA SER A 229 10.20 6.58 -9.24
C SER A 229 11.28 7.06 -10.22
N ALA A 230 11.40 8.36 -10.42
CA ALA A 230 12.39 9.00 -11.29
C ALA A 230 12.71 10.42 -10.79
N CYS A 231 13.92 10.89 -11.11
CA CYS A 231 14.32 12.28 -10.84
C CYS A 231 13.89 13.19 -11.99
N ALA A 232 13.36 14.36 -11.65
CA ALA A 232 13.03 15.40 -12.60
C ALA A 232 14.30 16.16 -13.01
N ALA A 233 14.50 16.39 -14.30
CA ALA A 233 15.60 17.23 -14.77
C ALA A 233 15.33 18.71 -14.48
N CYS A 234 16.37 19.44 -14.07
CA CYS A 234 16.27 20.89 -13.98
C CYS A 234 16.06 21.50 -15.36
N THR A 235 15.07 22.38 -15.45
CA THR A 235 14.73 23.09 -16.69
C THR A 235 15.77 24.18 -16.98
N PRO A 236 15.89 24.64 -18.24
CA PRO A 236 16.69 25.81 -18.55
C PRO A 236 16.36 26.98 -17.62
N GLY A 237 17.38 27.78 -17.28
CA GLY A 237 17.32 28.82 -16.25
C GLY A 237 17.60 28.30 -14.83
N SER A 238 17.67 26.98 -14.63
CA SER A 238 17.92 26.37 -13.33
C SER A 238 19.01 25.30 -13.38
N TYR A 239 19.60 25.02 -12.23
CA TYR A 239 20.65 24.04 -12.07
C TYR A 239 20.46 23.28 -10.75
N SER A 240 21.06 22.09 -10.65
CA SER A 240 21.10 21.32 -9.40
C SER A 240 22.52 20.79 -9.21
N PRO A 241 23.28 21.33 -8.24
CA PRO A 241 24.53 20.72 -7.81
C PRO A 241 24.24 19.38 -7.08
N ARG A 242 25.28 18.71 -6.57
CA ARG A 242 25.10 17.43 -5.85
C ARG A 242 24.24 17.65 -4.60
N ASP A 243 23.37 16.68 -4.32
CA ASP A 243 22.57 16.59 -3.10
C ASP A 243 21.54 17.72 -2.88
N THR A 244 21.08 18.41 -3.93
CA THR A 244 19.96 19.37 -3.80
C THR A 244 18.59 18.71 -3.97
N LEU A 245 17.61 19.18 -3.18
CA LEU A 245 16.23 18.70 -3.23
C LEU A 245 15.38 19.43 -4.27
N ARG A 246 15.86 20.57 -4.76
CA ARG A 246 15.20 21.46 -5.71
C ARG A 246 16.20 22.01 -6.71
N CYS A 247 15.69 22.34 -7.90
CA CYS A 247 16.46 23.07 -8.88
C CYS A 247 16.56 24.53 -8.43
N GLU A 248 17.77 25.00 -8.29
CA GLU A 248 18.08 26.39 -7.96
C GLU A 248 18.04 27.20 -9.25
N GLN A 249 17.46 28.38 -9.20
CA GLN A 249 17.53 29.32 -10.32
C GLN A 249 18.97 29.83 -10.48
N CYS A 250 19.38 30.09 -11.72
CA CYS A 250 20.67 30.73 -11.94
C CYS A 250 20.68 32.13 -11.28
N PRO A 251 21.69 32.45 -10.46
CA PRO A 251 21.79 33.74 -9.83
C PRO A 251 22.03 34.84 -10.88
N VAL A 252 21.74 36.08 -10.49
CA VAL A 252 22.05 37.29 -11.25
C VAL A 252 23.51 37.23 -11.76
N GLY A 253 23.72 37.50 -13.06
CA GLY A 253 25.04 37.40 -13.68
C GLY A 253 25.30 36.09 -14.42
N LYS A 254 24.43 35.08 -14.25
CA LYS A 254 24.61 33.74 -14.80
C LYS A 254 23.38 33.26 -15.54
N TYR A 255 23.57 32.35 -16.49
CA TYR A 255 22.49 31.78 -17.30
C TYR A 255 22.68 30.28 -17.56
N GLN A 256 21.60 29.59 -17.91
CA GLN A 256 21.66 28.18 -18.32
C GLN A 256 20.61 27.84 -19.39
N TYR A 257 21.07 27.50 -20.60
CA TYR A 257 20.18 27.21 -21.74
C TYR A 257 19.89 25.72 -21.91
N LEU A 258 20.61 24.84 -21.21
CA LEU A 258 20.40 23.40 -21.25
C LEU A 258 19.64 22.90 -20.03
N ALA A 259 18.80 21.89 -20.24
CA ALA A 259 18.25 21.10 -19.16
C ALA A 259 19.32 20.19 -18.53
N ARG A 260 19.05 19.71 -17.32
CA ARG A 260 19.87 18.73 -16.60
C ARG A 260 21.30 19.20 -16.29
N GLN A 261 21.44 20.45 -15.86
CA GLN A 261 22.75 21.06 -15.64
C GLN A 261 23.10 21.22 -14.16
N THR A 262 24.40 21.21 -13.87
CA THR A 262 24.96 21.24 -12.51
C THR A 262 25.54 22.59 -12.13
N LYS A 263 25.68 23.50 -13.09
CA LYS A 263 26.25 24.84 -12.94
C LYS A 263 25.59 25.76 -13.96
N CYS A 264 25.64 27.06 -13.69
CA CYS A 264 25.28 28.10 -14.66
C CYS A 264 26.54 28.63 -15.36
N PHE A 265 26.37 29.09 -16.59
CA PHE A 265 27.40 29.81 -17.35
C PHE A 265 27.46 31.27 -16.88
N GLU A 266 28.66 31.84 -16.81
CA GLU A 266 28.85 33.25 -16.48
C GLU A 266 28.76 34.11 -17.73
N ASP A 267 28.18 35.31 -17.59
CA ASP A 267 28.27 36.32 -18.64
C ASP A 267 29.63 37.02 -18.59
N SER A 268 30.37 36.93 -19.69
CA SER A 268 31.70 37.53 -19.87
C SER A 268 31.71 39.05 -19.90
N LEU A 269 30.56 39.71 -20.07
CA LEU A 269 30.51 41.17 -20.20
C LEU A 269 30.14 41.90 -18.92
N GLY A 270 29.58 41.23 -17.89
CA GLY A 270 29.34 41.81 -16.57
C GLY A 270 28.48 43.09 -16.54
N GLU A 271 27.94 43.53 -17.67
CA GLU A 271 27.46 44.90 -17.84
C GLU A 271 25.98 45.07 -17.49
N ARG A 272 25.24 44.00 -17.15
CA ARG A 272 23.85 44.09 -16.65
C ARG A 272 23.51 43.03 -15.61
N SER A 273 22.75 43.44 -14.60
CA SER A 273 22.11 42.57 -13.60
C SER A 273 20.97 41.79 -14.24
N PHE A 274 21.20 40.52 -14.58
CA PHE A 274 20.19 39.57 -15.00
C PHE A 274 19.10 39.40 -13.94
N GLU A 275 17.88 39.08 -14.38
CA GLU A 275 16.89 38.52 -13.45
C GLU A 275 17.30 37.08 -13.08
N GLU A 276 16.90 36.63 -11.89
CA GLU A 276 17.13 35.25 -11.47
C GLU A 276 16.48 34.27 -12.46
N GLY A 277 17.20 33.21 -12.82
CA GLY A 277 16.68 32.18 -13.72
C GLY A 277 16.90 32.42 -15.22
N ALA A 278 17.85 33.26 -15.61
CA ALA A 278 18.12 33.54 -17.02
C ALA A 278 18.47 32.27 -17.84
N VAL A 279 17.79 32.09 -18.98
CA VAL A 279 17.99 30.93 -19.88
C VAL A 279 19.10 31.18 -20.90
N GLN A 280 19.28 32.42 -21.35
CA GLN A 280 20.28 32.80 -22.35
C GLN A 280 20.98 34.11 -21.93
N PRO A 281 22.16 34.44 -22.49
CA PRO A 281 22.78 35.74 -22.25
C PRO A 281 21.92 36.85 -22.87
N SER A 282 22.02 38.08 -22.38
CA SER A 282 21.26 39.22 -22.91
C SER A 282 22.05 39.94 -24.02
N ASN A 283 21.41 40.27 -25.14
CA ASN A 283 22.04 41.07 -26.22
C ASN A 283 22.50 42.44 -25.70
N ALA A 284 23.81 42.69 -25.63
CA ALA A 284 24.37 44.02 -25.41
C ALA A 284 24.48 44.79 -26.72
N LYS A 285 24.51 46.14 -26.66
CA LYS A 285 24.76 46.96 -27.85
C LYS A 285 26.02 46.49 -28.55
N GLN A 286 25.97 46.42 -29.88
CA GLN A 286 27.10 45.99 -30.72
C GLN A 286 27.48 44.50 -30.59
N PHE A 287 26.65 43.68 -29.94
CA PHE A 287 26.86 42.24 -29.85
C PHE A 287 25.60 41.46 -30.24
N PHE A 288 25.78 40.27 -30.79
CA PHE A 288 24.69 39.34 -31.10
C PHE A 288 24.99 37.95 -30.52
N LEU A 289 23.93 37.21 -30.23
CA LEU A 289 24.01 35.85 -29.71
C LEU A 289 24.13 34.85 -30.85
N ARG A 290 25.13 33.98 -30.77
CA ARG A 290 25.32 32.90 -31.73
C ARG A 290 25.50 31.57 -31.02
N GLN A 291 24.62 30.63 -31.32
CA GLN A 291 24.84 29.24 -30.98
C GLN A 291 25.64 28.57 -32.11
N LYS A 292 26.91 28.23 -31.83
CA LYS A 292 27.81 27.63 -32.85
C LYS A 292 27.35 26.22 -33.27
N ALA A 293 26.74 25.47 -32.35
CA ALA A 293 26.18 24.13 -32.56
C ALA A 293 25.15 23.82 -31.46
N PRO A 294 24.16 22.94 -31.71
CA PRO A 294 23.24 22.48 -30.67
C PRO A 294 24.02 21.87 -29.49
N GLY A 295 23.64 22.22 -28.26
CA GLY A 295 24.33 21.77 -27.05
C GLY A 295 25.55 22.61 -26.65
N ARG A 296 26.08 23.48 -27.51
CA ARG A 296 27.18 24.39 -27.14
C ARG A 296 26.67 25.70 -26.55
N PRO A 297 27.49 26.35 -25.69
CA PRO A 297 27.15 27.64 -25.10
C PRO A 297 26.78 28.64 -26.19
N VAL A 298 25.71 29.39 -25.95
CA VAL A 298 25.43 30.58 -26.73
C VAL A 298 26.57 31.55 -26.46
N VAL A 299 27.30 31.91 -27.51
CA VAL A 299 28.46 32.81 -27.43
C VAL A 299 28.03 34.18 -27.93
N MET A 300 28.57 35.21 -27.28
CA MET A 300 28.37 36.58 -27.69
C MET A 300 29.46 36.98 -28.70
N GLU A 301 29.07 37.35 -29.91
CA GLU A 301 29.99 37.81 -30.96
C GLU A 301 29.77 39.30 -31.23
N ARG A 302 30.86 40.04 -31.45
CA ARG A 302 30.79 41.48 -31.74
C ARG A 302 30.27 41.71 -33.16
N CYS A 303 29.42 42.71 -33.34
CA CYS A 303 28.91 43.12 -34.65
C CYS A 303 30.03 43.85 -35.40
N THR A 304 30.73 43.13 -36.28
CA THR A 304 31.92 43.63 -37.00
C THR A 304 31.58 44.47 -38.24
N ALA A 305 30.39 44.27 -38.82
CA ALA A 305 30.01 44.92 -40.07
C ALA A 305 29.30 46.27 -39.86
N ASN A 306 28.44 46.40 -38.84
CA ASN A 306 27.78 47.67 -38.51
C ASN A 306 27.35 47.68 -37.02
N PRO A 307 27.87 48.58 -36.18
CA PRO A 307 27.55 48.65 -34.75
C PRO A 307 26.08 48.94 -34.44
N GLU A 308 25.37 49.64 -35.33
CA GLU A 308 23.97 50.05 -35.15
C GLU A 308 22.95 48.95 -35.50
N ALA A 309 23.42 47.86 -36.14
CA ALA A 309 22.59 46.72 -36.51
C ALA A 309 22.04 45.94 -35.30
N CYS A 310 22.78 45.96 -34.19
CA CYS A 310 22.55 45.14 -33.00
C CYS A 310 22.21 46.04 -31.81
N LEU A 311 20.92 46.33 -31.61
CA LEU A 311 20.44 47.16 -30.52
C LEU A 311 20.13 46.31 -29.27
N GLU A 312 19.94 46.96 -28.12
CA GLU A 312 19.54 46.29 -26.88
C GLU A 312 18.15 45.65 -26.99
N LEU A 313 17.84 44.71 -26.08
CA LEU A 313 16.49 44.15 -25.89
C LEU A 313 15.96 43.35 -27.10
N GLU A 314 16.83 42.59 -27.77
CA GLU A 314 16.48 41.73 -28.92
C GLU A 314 16.02 42.47 -30.19
N ARG A 315 16.24 43.78 -30.30
CA ARG A 315 15.74 44.60 -31.42
C ARG A 315 16.83 44.98 -32.43
N CYS A 316 16.42 45.22 -33.67
CA CYS A 316 17.28 45.74 -34.74
C CYS A 316 16.65 46.98 -35.41
N ALA A 317 17.50 47.84 -35.95
CA ALA A 317 17.12 48.98 -36.76
C ALA A 317 16.60 48.59 -38.16
N GLU A 318 16.02 49.56 -38.87
CA GLU A 318 15.53 49.43 -40.26
C GLU A 318 16.63 48.92 -41.21
N GLY A 319 16.28 48.03 -42.13
CA GLY A 319 17.19 47.48 -43.15
C GLY A 319 18.10 46.33 -42.70
N HIS A 320 18.11 45.98 -41.41
CA HIS A 320 18.95 44.90 -40.89
C HIS A 320 18.26 43.52 -40.95
N ALA A 321 19.06 42.46 -41.15
CA ALA A 321 18.61 41.12 -41.52
C ALA A 321 19.56 40.01 -41.03
N GLY A 322 19.07 38.76 -41.04
CA GLY A 322 19.91 37.56 -40.86
C GLY A 322 20.25 37.22 -39.41
N ARG A 323 21.35 36.47 -39.19
CA ARG A 323 21.75 35.98 -37.84
C ARG A 323 22.07 37.08 -36.83
N GLN A 324 22.24 38.31 -37.30
CA GLN A 324 22.46 39.50 -36.49
C GLN A 324 21.15 40.15 -36.02
N CYS A 325 19.99 39.63 -36.47
CA CYS A 325 18.69 40.22 -36.17
C CYS A 325 17.59 39.21 -35.87
N PHE A 326 17.12 39.17 -34.62
CA PHE A 326 16.06 38.27 -34.16
C PHE A 326 14.66 38.92 -34.17
N ALA A 327 14.53 40.16 -33.67
CA ALA A 327 13.30 40.94 -33.74
C ALA A 327 13.56 42.39 -34.18
N CYS A 328 12.59 43.03 -34.83
CA CYS A 328 12.70 44.42 -35.29
C CYS A 328 12.21 45.42 -34.23
N LEU A 329 12.63 46.68 -34.33
CA LEU A 329 12.05 47.77 -33.51
C LEU A 329 10.52 47.88 -33.70
N PRO A 330 9.78 48.37 -32.70
CA PRO A 330 8.36 48.69 -32.85
C PRO A 330 8.11 49.58 -34.07
N GLY A 331 7.13 49.21 -34.90
CA GLY A 331 6.85 49.90 -36.17
C GLY A 331 7.54 49.31 -37.40
N PHE A 332 8.33 48.25 -37.22
CA PHE A 332 8.97 47.48 -38.28
C PHE A 332 8.53 46.02 -38.26
N VAL A 333 8.46 45.38 -39.43
CA VAL A 333 8.14 43.97 -39.62
C VAL A 333 9.35 43.23 -40.21
N ASN A 334 9.58 41.99 -39.74
CA ASN A 334 10.64 41.14 -40.26
C ASN A 334 10.13 40.31 -41.44
N THR A 335 10.48 40.72 -42.65
CA THR A 335 10.18 39.99 -43.90
C THR A 335 11.45 39.36 -44.50
N GLY A 336 12.45 39.08 -43.67
CA GLY A 336 13.81 38.75 -44.07
C GLY A 336 14.79 39.92 -43.89
N SER A 337 14.26 41.15 -43.83
CA SER A 337 14.92 42.36 -43.31
C SER A 337 13.88 43.20 -42.57
N CYS A 338 14.31 44.01 -41.60
CA CYS A 338 13.41 44.90 -40.87
C CYS A 338 12.94 46.04 -41.79
N SER A 339 11.68 45.97 -42.21
CA SER A 339 11.04 46.97 -43.08
C SER A 339 9.97 47.73 -42.32
N LYS A 340 9.83 49.03 -42.58
CA LYS A 340 8.84 49.86 -41.90
C LYS A 340 7.44 49.37 -42.25
N CYS A 341 6.58 49.19 -41.25
CA CYS A 341 5.19 48.80 -41.50
C CYS A 341 4.54 49.85 -42.43
N PRO A 342 3.84 49.44 -43.51
CA PRO A 342 3.14 50.38 -44.36
C PRO A 342 2.18 51.21 -43.50
N ALA A 343 2.23 52.53 -43.65
CA ALA A 343 1.50 53.45 -42.79
C ALA A 343 0.01 53.10 -42.71
N ARG A 344 -0.61 53.34 -41.54
CA ARG A 344 -2.05 53.14 -41.28
C ARG A 344 -2.97 53.69 -42.40
N PHE A 345 -2.48 54.67 -43.16
CA PHE A 345 -3.17 55.24 -44.32
C PHE A 345 -3.54 54.21 -45.39
N TYR A 346 -2.66 53.27 -45.74
CA TYR A 346 -2.99 52.23 -46.73
C TYR A 346 -4.08 51.29 -46.21
N GLY A 347 -4.02 50.91 -44.93
CA GLY A 347 -5.07 50.11 -44.30
C GLY A 347 -6.42 50.82 -44.29
N ILE A 348 -6.44 52.11 -43.96
CA ILE A 348 -7.66 52.94 -43.99
C ILE A 348 -8.17 53.10 -45.43
N PHE A 349 -7.28 53.30 -46.40
CA PHE A 349 -7.63 53.47 -47.80
C PHE A 349 -8.24 52.18 -48.41
N PHE A 350 -7.64 51.01 -48.16
CA PHE A 350 -8.19 49.74 -48.62
C PHE A 350 -9.51 49.40 -47.91
N ALA A 351 -9.65 49.69 -46.61
CA ALA A 351 -10.91 49.53 -45.90
C ALA A 351 -12.00 50.45 -46.46
N ALA A 352 -11.67 51.70 -46.80
CA ALA A 352 -12.59 52.64 -47.43
C ALA A 352 -13.01 52.18 -48.83
N LEU A 353 -12.08 51.69 -49.66
CA LEU A 353 -12.39 51.11 -50.97
C LEU A 353 -13.31 49.89 -50.86
N TYR A 354 -13.06 49.01 -49.88
CA TYR A 354 -13.89 47.85 -49.63
C TYR A 354 -15.31 48.25 -49.19
N PHE A 355 -15.43 49.28 -48.35
CA PHE A 355 -16.71 49.83 -47.92
C PHE A 355 -17.50 50.42 -49.10
N VAL A 356 -16.85 51.20 -49.97
CA VAL A 356 -17.47 51.76 -51.19
C VAL A 356 -17.91 50.64 -52.14
N PHE A 357 -17.08 49.61 -52.33
CA PHE A 357 -17.45 48.44 -53.12
C PHE A 357 -18.69 47.73 -52.55
N TYR A 358 -18.75 47.55 -51.24
CA TYR A 358 -19.92 46.97 -50.57
C TYR A 358 -21.18 47.80 -50.78
N LEU A 359 -21.09 49.14 -50.68
CA LEU A 359 -22.23 50.02 -50.95
C LEU A 359 -22.68 49.93 -52.41
N LEU A 360 -21.76 49.80 -53.36
CA LEU A 360 -22.11 49.60 -54.79
C LEU A 360 -22.79 48.25 -55.01
N VAL A 361 -22.31 47.18 -54.38
CA VAL A 361 -22.94 45.85 -54.43
C VAL A 361 -24.35 45.91 -53.83
N ILE A 362 -24.52 46.55 -52.67
CA ILE A 362 -25.85 46.73 -52.05
C ILE A 362 -26.76 47.54 -52.99
N HIS A 363 -26.26 48.62 -53.58
CA HIS A 363 -27.05 49.44 -54.50
C HIS A 363 -27.44 48.66 -55.77
N LEU A 364 -26.55 47.83 -56.31
CA LEU A 364 -26.85 46.91 -57.41
C LEU A 364 -27.92 45.89 -57.01
N LEU A 365 -27.80 45.28 -55.83
CA LEU A 365 -28.79 44.33 -55.32
C LEU A 365 -30.17 44.97 -55.11
N VAL A 366 -30.23 46.22 -54.64
CA VAL A 366 -31.49 46.98 -54.49
C VAL A 366 -32.10 47.31 -55.86
N MET A 367 -31.30 47.75 -56.84
CA MET A 367 -31.78 48.03 -58.19
C MET A 367 -32.28 46.75 -58.91
N MET A 368 -31.67 45.60 -58.64
CA MET A 368 -32.12 44.30 -59.16
C MET A 368 -33.38 43.78 -58.45
N ALA A 369 -33.65 44.23 -57.22
CA ALA A 369 -34.84 43.86 -56.44
C ALA A 369 -36.12 44.60 -56.87
N ASP A 370 -36.01 45.77 -57.54
CA ASP A 370 -37.17 46.45 -58.15
C ASP A 370 -37.73 45.71 -59.37
N LEU A 371 -36.98 44.76 -59.96
CA LEU A 371 -37.39 43.96 -61.12
C LEU A 371 -37.97 42.58 -60.78
N THR A 372 -37.92 42.12 -59.54
CA THR A 372 -38.46 40.81 -59.15
C THR A 372 -39.24 40.85 -57.84
N ASN A 373 -40.51 40.45 -57.92
CA ASN A 373 -41.51 40.24 -56.87
C ASN A 373 -41.09 40.47 -55.40
N LYS A 374 -41.72 41.46 -54.76
CA LYS A 374 -41.55 41.94 -53.36
C LYS A 374 -41.49 40.86 -52.25
N LYS A 375 -41.89 39.62 -52.52
CA LYS A 375 -41.97 38.55 -51.51
C LYS A 375 -40.62 37.82 -51.27
N ASP A 376 -39.70 37.83 -52.22
CA ASP A 376 -38.41 37.11 -52.09
C ASP A 376 -37.30 37.97 -51.47
N CYS A 377 -37.43 39.30 -51.54
CA CYS A 377 -36.41 40.25 -51.07
C CYS A 377 -36.21 40.20 -49.54
N HIS A 378 -37.29 40.00 -48.77
CA HIS A 378 -37.21 39.87 -47.31
C HIS A 378 -36.43 38.62 -46.85
N LEU A 379 -36.53 37.51 -47.58
CA LEU A 379 -35.84 36.26 -47.24
C LEU A 379 -34.33 36.36 -47.52
N ILE A 380 -33.95 37.08 -48.58
CA ILE A 380 -32.56 37.34 -48.94
C ILE A 380 -31.91 38.32 -47.94
N LEU A 381 -32.61 39.39 -47.57
CA LEU A 381 -32.10 40.37 -46.59
C LEU A 381 -31.85 39.72 -45.21
N MET A 382 -32.76 38.84 -44.77
CA MET A 382 -32.60 38.07 -43.53
C MET A 382 -31.40 37.11 -43.59
N LYS A 383 -31.17 36.43 -44.72
CA LYS A 383 -29.99 35.55 -44.88
C LYS A 383 -28.67 36.33 -44.86
N ILE A 384 -28.63 37.51 -45.47
CA ILE A 384 -27.43 38.38 -45.46
C ILE A 384 -27.15 38.87 -44.05
N LEU A 385 -28.17 39.35 -43.32
CA LEU A 385 -28.03 39.79 -41.93
C LEU A 385 -27.59 38.65 -41.01
N LEU A 386 -28.14 37.44 -41.17
CA LEU A 386 -27.75 36.28 -40.38
C LEU A 386 -26.29 35.87 -40.64
N ASN A 387 -25.85 35.89 -41.90
CA ASN A 387 -24.45 35.61 -42.24
C ASN A 387 -23.49 36.68 -41.71
N HIS A 388 -23.91 37.96 -41.71
CA HIS A 388 -23.07 39.03 -41.17
C HIS A 388 -22.94 38.95 -39.64
N CYS A 389 -24.00 38.53 -38.93
CA CYS A 389 -23.95 38.28 -37.49
C CYS A 389 -23.06 37.07 -37.13
N ILE A 390 -23.05 36.02 -37.96
CA ILE A 390 -22.17 34.84 -37.76
C ILE A 390 -20.69 35.19 -38.01
N ALA A 391 -20.40 36.08 -38.97
CA ALA A 391 -19.04 36.51 -39.29
C ALA A 391 -18.44 37.52 -38.29
N MET A 392 -19.24 38.11 -37.40
CA MET A 392 -18.82 39.11 -36.41
C MET A 392 -18.70 38.56 -34.98
N SER A 393 -18.87 37.25 -34.75
CA SER A 393 -18.52 36.67 -33.44
C SER A 393 -16.98 36.54 -33.34
N PRO A 394 -16.35 37.10 -32.29
CA PRO A 394 -14.90 37.20 -32.14
C PRO A 394 -14.16 35.86 -32.01
#